data_AF-A0A501W4M3-F1
#
_entry.id   AF-A0A501W4M3-F1
#
_cell.length_a   1.000
_cell.length_b   1.000
_cell.length_c   1.000
_cell.angle_alpha   90.00
_cell.angle_beta   90.00
_cell.angle_gamma   90.00
#
_symmetry.space_group_name_H-M   'P 1'
#
loop_
_entity.id
_entity.type
_entity.pdbx_description
1 polymer ?
#
loop_
_entity_poly.entity_id
_entity_poly.type
_entity_poly.pdbx_seq_one_letter_code
_entity_poly.pdbx_strand_id
1 'polypeptide(L)'
;MITDDQTNFLYLADTLPKMYPDFYQNLEKVLTECSISFELLPGTKDIWSRDYMPIQLAADRFVQFVFDPDYLQSKQWQKTISDTNAICSSIGIVPTKSAIKVDGGNVVRASNKAIMCDKVFTENPQIPEKKLIKALQEHLEVERIVIIPADSSDKIGHADGMVRFLDDRTVLINDYSKEKPQFQRSFRMALHNAGLDWMEIPYNPYCNAKPIHANGVYINYLQMKEVIILPVFGMKEDEQVVRQFEQLSPASNIATVDSNDIAAQGGVLNCITWNIKKS
;
A
#
# COMPACT_ATOMS: atom_id res chain seq x y z
N MET A 1 -6.94 -5.15 13.81
CA MET A 1 -5.82 -5.38 12.89
C MET A 1 -4.60 -4.58 13.33
N ILE A 2 -3.38 -5.10 13.14
CA ILE A 2 -2.16 -4.33 13.37
C ILE A 2 -2.03 -3.26 12.28
N THR A 3 -1.89 -2.00 12.68
CA THR A 3 -1.71 -0.85 11.79
C THR A 3 -0.23 -0.57 11.52
N ASP A 4 0.08 0.24 10.49
CA ASP A 4 1.45 0.47 10.05
C ASP A 4 2.33 1.13 11.14
N ASP A 5 1.79 2.10 11.86
CA ASP A 5 2.39 2.75 13.04
C ASP A 5 2.63 1.79 14.23
N GLN A 6 2.03 0.60 14.23
CA GLN A 6 2.27 -0.42 15.26
C GLN A 6 3.33 -1.44 14.86
N THR A 7 3.76 -1.46 13.60
CA THR A 7 4.79 -2.37 13.10
C THR A 7 6.19 -1.96 13.53
N ASN A 8 7.09 -2.92 13.66
CA ASN A 8 8.45 -2.70 14.18
C ASN A 8 9.54 -3.42 13.38
N PHE A 9 9.17 -4.15 12.33
CA PHE A 9 10.09 -4.89 11.50
C PHE A 9 9.65 -4.82 10.03
N LEU A 10 10.59 -4.55 9.14
CA LEU A 10 10.33 -4.39 7.72
C LEU A 10 10.89 -5.56 6.92
N TYR A 11 10.14 -6.01 5.92
CA TYR A 11 10.62 -6.90 4.89
C TYR A 11 10.61 -6.19 3.54
N LEU A 12 11.66 -6.43 2.76
CA LEU A 12 11.81 -6.02 1.36
C LEU A 12 12.09 -7.25 0.49
N ALA A 13 11.79 -7.20 -0.79
CA ALA A 13 12.09 -8.31 -1.71
C ALA A 13 13.60 -8.49 -1.93
N ASP A 14 14.13 -9.72 -1.92
CA ASP A 14 15.54 -9.99 -2.27
C ASP A 14 15.91 -9.71 -3.74
N THR A 15 14.91 -9.36 -4.56
CA THR A 15 15.10 -8.88 -5.93
C THR A 15 15.30 -7.36 -6.01
N LEU A 16 14.86 -6.59 -5.01
CA LEU A 16 15.01 -5.14 -4.96
C LEU A 16 16.48 -4.67 -5.12
N PRO A 17 17.46 -5.16 -4.32
CA PRO A 17 18.86 -4.77 -4.50
C PRO A 17 19.47 -5.23 -5.83
N LYS A 18 18.89 -6.24 -6.49
CA LYS A 18 19.37 -6.76 -7.78
C LYS A 18 18.84 -5.92 -8.95
N MET A 19 17.60 -5.47 -8.86
CA MET A 19 16.92 -4.73 -9.91
C MET A 19 17.16 -3.21 -9.82
N TYR A 20 17.26 -2.67 -8.60
CA TYR A 20 17.40 -1.24 -8.33
C TYR A 20 18.47 -0.99 -7.25
N PRO A 21 19.76 -1.30 -7.54
CA PRO A 21 20.83 -1.24 -6.54
C PRO A 21 21.02 0.15 -5.94
N ASP A 22 20.97 1.21 -6.77
CA ASP A 22 21.20 2.58 -6.31
C ASP A 22 20.05 3.07 -5.40
N PHE A 23 18.80 2.82 -5.82
CA PHE A 23 17.63 3.08 -4.98
C PHE A 23 17.71 2.29 -3.66
N TYR A 24 18.01 0.99 -3.72
CA TYR A 24 18.10 0.14 -2.53
C TYR A 24 19.16 0.66 -1.55
N GLN A 25 20.34 1.06 -2.04
CA GLN A 25 21.41 1.61 -1.20
C GLN A 25 20.95 2.89 -0.48
N ASN A 26 20.24 3.77 -1.18
CA ASN A 26 19.68 4.99 -0.59
C ASN A 26 18.60 4.67 0.45
N LEU A 27 17.68 3.75 0.14
CA LEU A 27 16.64 3.32 1.07
C LEU A 27 17.25 2.67 2.32
N GLU A 28 18.21 1.76 2.16
CA GLU A 28 18.92 1.09 3.26
C GLU A 28 19.59 2.10 4.20
N LYS A 29 20.22 3.14 3.66
CA LYS A 29 20.79 4.22 4.44
C LYS A 29 19.72 4.94 5.26
N VAL A 30 18.61 5.34 4.65
CA VAL A 30 17.50 6.03 5.33
C VAL A 30 16.88 5.14 6.41
N LEU A 31 16.66 3.85 6.13
CA LEU A 31 16.14 2.88 7.11
C LEU A 31 17.09 2.76 8.32
N THR A 32 18.39 2.70 8.08
CA THR A 32 19.42 2.62 9.13
C THR A 32 19.45 3.89 9.97
N GLU A 33 19.43 5.07 9.34
CA GLU A 33 19.39 6.37 10.02
C GLU A 33 18.11 6.51 10.88
N CYS A 34 17.00 5.96 10.42
CA CYS A 34 15.73 5.91 11.16
C CYS A 34 15.65 4.77 12.18
N SER A 35 16.70 3.96 12.35
CA SER A 35 16.73 2.80 13.25
C SER A 35 15.61 1.78 12.97
N ILE A 36 15.21 1.62 11.71
CA ILE A 36 14.24 0.60 11.28
C ILE A 36 14.98 -0.72 11.09
N SER A 37 14.52 -1.77 11.76
CA SER A 37 15.02 -3.14 11.55
C SER A 37 14.38 -3.73 10.29
N PHE A 38 15.19 -4.30 9.40
CA PHE A 38 14.70 -4.88 8.16
C PHE A 38 15.49 -6.12 7.71
N GLU A 39 14.85 -6.97 6.90
CA GLU A 39 15.43 -8.15 6.24
C GLU A 39 14.91 -8.29 4.80
N LEU A 40 15.61 -9.08 3.98
CA LEU A 40 15.16 -9.44 2.64
C LEU A 40 14.35 -10.74 2.66
N LEU A 41 13.19 -10.74 2.00
CA LEU A 41 12.39 -11.92 1.71
C LEU A 41 13.12 -12.80 0.71
N PRO A 42 13.39 -14.08 1.01
CA PRO A 42 14.13 -14.95 0.10
C PRO A 42 13.24 -15.46 -1.03
N GLY A 43 13.78 -15.56 -2.24
CA GLY A 43 13.10 -16.23 -3.35
C GLY A 43 11.94 -15.43 -3.96
N THR A 44 11.97 -14.10 -3.85
CA THR A 44 11.00 -13.24 -4.52
C THR A 44 11.24 -13.23 -6.03
N LYS A 45 10.18 -13.00 -6.80
CA LYS A 45 10.25 -12.82 -8.26
C LYS A 45 9.95 -11.39 -8.71
N ASP A 46 9.51 -10.55 -7.78
CA ASP A 46 9.19 -9.14 -8.00
C ASP A 46 9.35 -8.35 -6.68
N ILE A 47 9.39 -7.02 -6.78
CA ILE A 47 9.60 -6.10 -5.65
C ILE A 47 8.35 -5.79 -4.83
N TRP A 48 7.15 -6.02 -5.38
CA TRP A 48 5.85 -5.58 -4.82
C TRP A 48 5.37 -6.41 -3.63
N SER A 49 6.19 -6.46 -2.57
CA SER A 49 5.97 -7.30 -1.39
C SER A 49 4.65 -7.01 -0.68
N ARG A 50 4.14 -5.77 -0.78
CA ARG A 50 2.84 -5.38 -0.23
C ARG A 50 1.70 -6.21 -0.78
N ASP A 51 1.76 -6.56 -2.06
CA ASP A 51 0.61 -7.12 -2.77
C ASP A 51 0.41 -8.59 -2.47
N TYR A 52 1.50 -9.35 -2.42
CA TYR A 52 1.45 -10.81 -2.33
C TYR A 52 1.71 -11.35 -0.93
N MET A 53 2.25 -10.54 -0.01
CA MET A 53 2.54 -11.01 1.35
C MET A 53 1.30 -10.94 2.27
N PRO A 54 1.18 -11.85 3.27
CA PRO A 54 0.01 -11.91 4.14
C PRO A 54 -0.22 -10.64 4.98
N ILE A 55 -1.49 -10.32 5.25
CA ILE A 55 -1.87 -9.18 6.10
C ILE A 55 -1.82 -9.61 7.57
N GLN A 56 -1.13 -8.84 8.41
CA GLN A 56 -1.03 -9.10 9.85
C GLN A 56 -2.26 -8.59 10.60
N LEU A 57 -2.97 -9.50 11.26
CA LEU A 57 -4.18 -9.23 12.04
C LEU A 57 -3.85 -8.94 13.51
N ALA A 58 -2.94 -9.74 14.08
CA ALA A 58 -2.40 -9.64 15.42
C ALA A 58 -0.93 -10.10 15.42
N ALA A 59 -0.23 -10.01 16.55
CA ALA A 59 1.21 -10.30 16.65
C ALA A 59 1.64 -11.61 15.97
N ASP A 60 0.84 -12.67 16.10
CA ASP A 60 1.09 -14.03 15.59
C ASP A 60 0.07 -14.50 14.54
N ARG A 61 -0.89 -13.65 14.16
CA ARG A 61 -1.98 -14.03 13.25
C ARG A 61 -1.92 -13.24 11.96
N PHE A 62 -1.91 -13.97 10.86
CA PHE A 62 -1.85 -13.45 9.50
C PHE A 62 -2.95 -14.08 8.66
N VAL A 63 -3.46 -13.32 7.70
CA VAL A 63 -4.32 -13.85 6.63
C VAL A 63 -3.62 -13.67 5.29
N GLN A 64 -3.60 -14.74 4.49
CA GLN A 64 -3.08 -14.72 3.13
C GLN A 64 -4.23 -14.92 2.15
N PHE A 65 -4.46 -13.89 1.34
CA PHE A 65 -5.36 -13.94 0.20
C PHE A 65 -4.68 -14.55 -1.02
N VAL A 66 -5.47 -14.87 -2.04
CA VAL A 66 -4.94 -15.33 -3.33
C VAL A 66 -4.42 -14.11 -4.10
N PHE A 67 -3.12 -14.06 -4.34
CA PHE A 67 -2.52 -13.09 -5.25
C PHE A 67 -2.53 -13.67 -6.67
N ASP A 68 -3.55 -13.29 -7.44
CA ASP A 68 -3.76 -13.72 -8.84
C ASP A 68 -4.48 -12.62 -9.64
N PRO A 69 -3.90 -11.40 -9.72
CA PRO A 69 -4.58 -10.25 -10.30
C PRO A 69 -4.67 -10.33 -11.83
N ASP A 70 -5.70 -9.69 -12.40
CA ASP A 70 -5.98 -9.66 -13.83
C ASP A 70 -4.82 -9.13 -14.69
N TYR A 71 -4.06 -8.17 -14.16
CA TYR A 71 -2.96 -7.51 -14.86
C TYR A 71 -1.69 -8.36 -14.97
N LEU A 72 -1.57 -9.48 -14.24
CA LEU A 72 -0.42 -10.40 -14.32
C LEU A 72 -0.70 -11.67 -15.13
N GLN A 73 -1.86 -11.79 -15.78
CA GLN A 73 -2.29 -13.05 -16.42
C GLN A 73 -1.61 -13.36 -17.76
N SER A 74 -0.84 -12.44 -18.34
CA SER A 74 -0.08 -12.74 -19.55
C SER A 74 1.11 -13.66 -19.25
N LYS A 75 1.53 -14.50 -20.20
CA LYS A 75 2.72 -15.37 -20.05
C LYS A 75 3.99 -14.60 -19.67
N GLN A 76 4.10 -13.35 -20.12
CA GLN A 76 5.23 -12.47 -19.79
C GLN A 76 5.24 -12.10 -18.30
N TRP A 77 4.06 -11.91 -17.69
CA TRP A 77 3.91 -11.37 -16.33
C TRP A 77 3.72 -12.47 -15.28
N GLN A 78 3.12 -13.62 -15.62
CA GLN A 78 2.96 -14.73 -14.67
C GLN A 78 4.27 -15.20 -14.01
N LYS A 79 5.40 -15.05 -14.71
CA LYS A 79 6.72 -15.41 -14.16
C LYS A 79 7.18 -14.49 -13.02
N THR A 80 6.59 -13.31 -12.84
CA THR A 80 6.91 -12.38 -11.75
C THR A 80 6.12 -12.68 -10.48
N ILE A 81 5.12 -13.58 -10.53
CA ILE A 81 4.34 -13.97 -9.36
C ILE A 81 5.21 -14.83 -8.41
N SER A 82 5.52 -14.25 -7.25
CA SER A 82 6.25 -14.88 -6.15
C SER A 82 5.46 -16.04 -5.52
N ASP A 83 6.15 -17.08 -5.06
CA ASP A 83 5.52 -18.15 -4.27
C ASP A 83 5.46 -17.71 -2.79
N THR A 84 4.37 -17.01 -2.43
CA THR A 84 4.16 -16.54 -1.05
C THR A 84 4.20 -17.66 -0.02
N ASN A 85 3.79 -18.89 -0.37
CA ASN A 85 3.79 -20.02 0.57
C ASN A 85 5.22 -20.45 0.92
N ALA A 86 6.08 -20.55 -0.09
CA ALA A 86 7.49 -20.84 0.12
C ALA A 86 8.19 -19.73 0.92
N ILE A 87 7.91 -18.46 0.58
CA ILE A 87 8.46 -17.29 1.29
C ILE A 87 8.05 -17.34 2.77
N CYS A 88 6.75 -17.45 3.06
CA CYS A 88 6.24 -17.51 4.43
C CYS A 88 6.86 -18.67 5.23
N SER A 89 6.97 -19.86 4.62
CA SER A 89 7.60 -21.03 5.25
C SER A 89 9.06 -20.78 5.61
N SER A 90 9.81 -20.09 4.75
CA SER A 90 11.23 -19.81 4.96
C SER A 90 11.51 -18.82 6.11
N ILE A 91 10.54 -17.95 6.42
CA ILE A 91 10.63 -16.95 7.49
C ILE A 91 9.79 -17.33 8.72
N GLY A 92 9.25 -18.56 8.77
CA GLY A 92 8.50 -19.08 9.91
C GLY A 92 7.10 -18.49 10.11
N ILE A 93 6.50 -17.92 9.07
CA ILE A 93 5.14 -17.36 9.13
C ILE A 93 4.13 -18.37 8.60
N VAL A 94 3.08 -18.64 9.37
CA VAL A 94 2.01 -19.57 9.01
C VAL A 94 0.68 -18.81 8.98
N PRO A 95 0.24 -18.30 7.80
CA PRO A 95 -0.99 -17.52 7.69
C PRO A 95 -2.22 -18.42 7.52
N THR A 96 -3.37 -17.93 7.99
CA THR A 96 -4.68 -18.47 7.61
C THR A 96 -4.92 -18.16 6.14
N LYS A 97 -5.30 -19.17 5.35
CA LYS A 97 -5.55 -18.98 3.92
C LYS A 97 -6.99 -18.53 3.67
N SER A 98 -7.16 -17.60 2.74
CA SER A 98 -8.44 -17.26 2.13
C SER A 98 -8.45 -17.73 0.67
N ALA A 99 -9.64 -18.05 0.15
CA ALA A 99 -9.86 -18.34 -1.26
C ALA A 99 -10.21 -17.08 -2.09
N ILE A 100 -10.32 -15.92 -1.43
CA ILE A 100 -10.66 -14.65 -2.09
C ILE A 100 -9.40 -14.07 -2.74
N LYS A 101 -9.55 -13.52 -3.94
CA LYS A 101 -8.50 -12.76 -4.61
C LYS A 101 -8.43 -11.34 -4.05
N VAL A 102 -7.30 -10.99 -3.45
CA VAL A 102 -7.05 -9.65 -2.92
C VAL A 102 -5.56 -9.39 -3.00
N ASP A 103 -5.22 -8.23 -3.57
CA ASP A 103 -3.87 -7.69 -3.50
C ASP A 103 -3.76 -6.86 -2.23
N GLY A 104 -2.67 -7.02 -1.48
CA GLY A 104 -2.46 -6.28 -0.23
C GLY A 104 -2.41 -4.76 -0.40
N GLY A 105 -1.98 -4.24 -1.57
CA GLY A 105 -2.05 -2.81 -1.90
C GLY A 105 -3.48 -2.27 -1.97
N ASN A 106 -4.47 -3.15 -2.21
CA ASN A 106 -5.88 -2.79 -2.17
C ASN A 106 -6.50 -2.86 -0.76
N VAL A 107 -5.71 -3.09 0.30
CA VAL A 107 -6.21 -3.12 1.68
C VAL A 107 -5.51 -2.03 2.51
N VAL A 108 -6.16 -0.87 2.60
CA VAL A 108 -5.74 0.20 3.52
C VAL A 108 -6.39 -0.04 4.87
N ARG A 109 -5.58 -0.34 5.87
CA ARG A 109 -6.03 -0.88 7.17
C ARG A 109 -6.04 0.13 8.30
N ALA A 110 -7.06 0.02 9.16
CA ALA A 110 -7.12 0.63 10.48
C ALA A 110 -7.39 -0.46 11.55
N SER A 111 -7.54 -0.04 12.80
CA SER A 111 -7.73 -0.93 13.95
C SER A 111 -8.91 -1.89 13.78
N ASN A 112 -10.09 -1.38 13.40
CA ASN A 112 -11.35 -2.14 13.28
C ASN A 112 -12.05 -2.01 11.92
N LYS A 113 -11.38 -1.44 10.92
CA LYS A 113 -11.94 -1.21 9.56
C LYS A 113 -10.85 -1.26 8.49
N ALA A 114 -11.26 -1.47 7.25
CA ALA A 114 -10.38 -1.36 6.09
C ALA A 114 -11.07 -0.60 4.94
N ILE A 115 -10.28 0.09 4.13
CA ILE A 115 -10.72 0.72 2.88
C ILE A 115 -10.14 -0.07 1.71
N MET A 116 -10.96 -0.35 0.71
CA MET A 116 -10.58 -1.05 -0.51
C MET A 116 -11.24 -0.39 -1.72
N CYS A 117 -10.60 -0.46 -2.88
CA CYS A 117 -11.23 -0.11 -4.15
C CYS A 117 -12.20 -1.19 -4.60
N ASP A 118 -13.23 -0.77 -5.34
CA ASP A 118 -14.28 -1.63 -5.93
C ASP A 118 -13.75 -2.70 -6.90
N LYS A 119 -12.50 -2.62 -7.35
CA LYS A 119 -11.80 -3.67 -8.10
C LYS A 119 -11.88 -5.06 -7.45
N VAL A 120 -11.99 -5.12 -6.11
CA VAL A 120 -12.16 -6.40 -5.40
C VAL A 120 -13.37 -7.20 -5.92
N PHE A 121 -14.43 -6.54 -6.41
CA PHE A 121 -15.61 -7.19 -6.98
C PHE A 121 -15.35 -7.75 -8.38
N THR A 122 -14.62 -7.02 -9.22
CA THR A 122 -14.30 -7.47 -10.59
C THR A 122 -13.31 -8.64 -10.59
N GLU A 123 -12.42 -8.70 -9.59
CA GLU A 123 -11.48 -9.82 -9.38
C GLU A 123 -12.16 -11.07 -8.79
N ASN A 124 -13.33 -10.90 -8.15
CA ASN A 124 -14.09 -11.99 -7.52
C ASN A 124 -15.53 -12.08 -8.05
N PRO A 125 -15.75 -12.18 -9.38
CA PRO A 125 -17.08 -12.07 -9.98
C PRO A 125 -18.03 -13.22 -9.61
N GLN A 126 -17.48 -14.32 -9.10
CA GLN A 126 -18.24 -15.50 -8.68
C GLN A 126 -18.88 -15.35 -7.28
N ILE A 127 -18.50 -14.32 -6.52
CA ILE A 127 -18.98 -14.08 -5.16
C ILE A 127 -19.86 -12.82 -5.17
N PRO A 128 -21.16 -12.91 -4.80
CA PRO A 128 -22.01 -11.72 -4.69
C PRO A 128 -21.43 -10.68 -3.73
N GLU A 129 -21.45 -9.40 -4.10
CA GLU A 129 -20.77 -8.30 -3.38
C GLU A 129 -21.01 -8.31 -1.87
N LYS A 130 -22.27 -8.44 -1.44
CA LYS A 130 -22.62 -8.49 0.00
C LYS A 130 -21.98 -9.68 0.73
N LYS A 131 -21.86 -10.84 0.07
CA LYS A 131 -21.19 -12.02 0.63
C LYS A 131 -19.67 -11.81 0.66
N LEU A 132 -19.13 -11.18 -0.39
CA LEU A 132 -17.71 -10.86 -0.45
C LEU A 132 -17.30 -9.91 0.66
N ILE A 133 -18.05 -8.81 0.87
CA ILE A 133 -17.83 -7.87 1.98
C ILE A 133 -17.85 -8.59 3.32
N LYS A 134 -18.84 -9.47 3.58
CA LYS A 134 -18.92 -10.23 4.83
C LYS A 134 -17.71 -11.15 5.03
N ALA A 135 -17.29 -11.85 3.97
CA ALA A 135 -16.13 -12.73 4.03
C ALA A 135 -14.82 -11.95 4.25
N LEU A 136 -14.69 -10.76 3.64
CA LEU A 136 -13.56 -9.85 3.89
C LEU A 136 -13.54 -9.37 5.35
N GLN A 137 -14.69 -8.99 5.93
CA GLN A 137 -14.80 -8.62 7.35
C GLN A 137 -14.34 -9.75 8.27
N GLU A 138 -14.77 -10.99 7.98
CA GLU A 138 -14.39 -12.18 8.76
C GLU A 138 -12.89 -12.49 8.63
N HIS A 139 -12.34 -12.46 7.43
CA HIS A 139 -10.93 -12.75 7.17
C HIS A 139 -9.97 -11.68 7.71
N LEU A 140 -10.37 -10.40 7.64
CA LEU A 140 -9.58 -9.27 8.13
C LEU A 140 -9.84 -8.98 9.62
N GLU A 141 -10.81 -9.65 10.24
CA GLU A 141 -11.23 -9.42 11.63
C GLU A 141 -11.57 -7.95 11.91
N VAL A 142 -12.35 -7.35 11.00
CA VAL A 142 -12.79 -5.95 11.08
C VAL A 142 -14.30 -5.83 11.08
N GLU A 143 -14.81 -4.79 11.71
CA GLU A 143 -16.24 -4.50 11.77
C GLU A 143 -16.76 -3.93 10.46
N ARG A 144 -15.91 -3.24 9.69
CA ARG A 144 -16.33 -2.53 8.47
C ARG A 144 -15.31 -2.62 7.34
N ILE A 145 -15.83 -2.91 6.15
CA ILE A 145 -15.13 -2.67 4.88
C ILE A 145 -15.78 -1.45 4.22
N VAL A 146 -14.96 -0.47 3.89
CA VAL A 146 -15.35 0.73 3.14
C VAL A 146 -14.90 0.54 1.72
N ILE A 147 -15.83 0.68 0.77
CA ILE A 147 -15.51 0.60 -0.65
C ILE A 147 -15.47 2.00 -1.25
N ILE A 148 -14.38 2.31 -1.93
CA ILE A 148 -14.17 3.53 -2.71
C ILE A 148 -14.09 3.17 -4.21
N PRO A 149 -14.46 4.08 -5.12
CA PRO A 149 -14.25 3.85 -6.54
C PRO A 149 -12.76 3.83 -6.86
N ALA A 150 -12.30 2.86 -7.65
CA ALA A 150 -10.95 2.90 -8.20
C ALA A 150 -10.76 4.14 -9.09
N ASP A 151 -9.55 4.68 -9.12
CA ASP A 151 -9.19 5.70 -10.10
C ASP A 151 -9.22 5.09 -11.51
N SER A 152 -10.06 5.64 -12.39
CA SER A 152 -10.22 5.12 -13.76
C SER A 152 -8.94 5.19 -14.61
N SER A 153 -7.95 5.99 -14.20
CA SER A 153 -6.65 6.06 -14.84
C SER A 153 -5.68 4.99 -14.34
N ASP A 154 -5.92 4.42 -13.16
CA ASP A 154 -5.14 3.35 -12.57
C ASP A 154 -5.77 1.98 -12.87
N LYS A 155 -5.07 1.18 -13.68
CA LYS A 155 -5.50 -0.17 -14.03
C LYS A 155 -5.19 -1.19 -12.93
N ILE A 156 -4.26 -0.88 -12.03
CA ILE A 156 -3.93 -1.72 -10.88
C ILE A 156 -5.08 -1.63 -9.88
N GLY A 157 -5.59 -0.43 -9.62
CA GLY A 157 -6.83 -0.19 -8.87
C GLY A 157 -6.67 -0.44 -7.38
N HIS A 158 -5.52 -0.05 -6.81
CA HIS A 158 -5.20 -0.23 -5.40
C HIS A 158 -5.54 1.01 -4.59
N ALA A 159 -6.07 0.79 -3.39
CA ALA A 159 -6.45 1.86 -2.47
C ALA A 159 -5.24 2.60 -1.85
N ASP A 160 -4.08 1.94 -1.70
CA ASP A 160 -2.89 2.53 -1.07
C ASP A 160 -2.20 3.62 -1.90
N GLY A 161 -2.55 3.75 -3.18
CA GLY A 161 -2.21 4.88 -4.04
C GLY A 161 -3.19 6.06 -3.91
N MET A 162 -4.28 5.91 -3.16
CA MET A 162 -5.41 6.87 -3.14
C MET A 162 -5.73 7.40 -1.75
N VAL A 163 -5.60 6.57 -0.71
CA VAL A 163 -6.05 6.87 0.65
C VAL A 163 -5.16 6.20 1.70
N ARG A 164 -4.94 6.88 2.83
CA ARG A 164 -4.30 6.31 4.03
C ARG A 164 -5.05 6.79 5.27
N PHE A 165 -5.18 5.95 6.28
CA PHE A 165 -5.69 6.42 7.58
C PHE A 165 -4.64 7.31 8.24
N LEU A 166 -5.07 8.48 8.68
CA LEU A 166 -4.30 9.28 9.64
C LEU A 166 -4.66 8.86 11.07
N ASP A 167 -5.95 8.66 11.31
CA ASP A 167 -6.50 8.17 12.58
C ASP A 167 -7.80 7.36 12.32
N ASP A 168 -8.51 6.97 13.37
CA ASP A 168 -9.72 6.14 13.26
C ASP A 168 -10.91 6.82 12.55
N ARG A 169 -10.90 8.16 12.40
CA ARG A 169 -11.94 8.98 11.76
C ARG A 169 -11.46 9.78 10.55
N THR A 170 -10.17 10.07 10.46
CA THR A 170 -9.60 10.92 9.40
C THR A 170 -8.72 10.11 8.47
N VAL A 171 -8.88 10.34 7.16
CA VAL A 171 -7.99 9.81 6.13
C VAL A 171 -7.22 10.91 5.41
N LEU A 172 -5.99 10.61 5.00
CA LEU A 172 -5.29 11.36 3.96
C LEU A 172 -5.77 10.88 2.60
N ILE A 173 -5.95 11.80 1.66
CA ILE A 173 -6.26 11.52 0.26
C ILE A 173 -5.40 12.40 -0.64
N ASN A 174 -5.21 11.97 -1.89
CA ASN A 174 -4.60 12.83 -2.90
C ASN A 174 -5.48 14.07 -3.21
N ASP A 175 -4.85 15.19 -3.55
CA ASP A 175 -5.53 16.32 -4.19
C ASP A 175 -5.96 15.95 -5.61
N TYR A 176 -7.21 15.51 -5.72
CA TYR A 176 -7.87 15.16 -6.98
C TYR A 176 -8.50 16.36 -7.70
N SER A 177 -8.13 17.61 -7.40
CA SER A 177 -8.73 18.82 -8.00
C SER A 177 -8.65 18.84 -9.54
N LYS A 178 -7.63 18.21 -10.14
CA LYS A 178 -7.47 18.09 -11.60
C LYS A 178 -8.19 16.88 -12.21
N GLU A 179 -8.74 15.98 -11.40
CA GLU A 179 -9.49 14.82 -11.87
C GLU A 179 -10.91 15.18 -12.32
N LYS A 180 -11.57 14.26 -13.02
CA LYS A 180 -12.95 14.47 -13.47
C LYS A 180 -13.88 14.79 -12.29
N PRO A 181 -14.73 15.84 -12.35
CA PRO A 181 -15.62 16.20 -11.25
C PRO A 181 -16.54 15.08 -10.77
N GLN A 182 -16.90 14.14 -11.64
CA GLN A 182 -17.69 12.97 -11.28
C GLN A 182 -16.91 12.02 -10.35
N PHE A 183 -15.65 11.73 -10.66
CA PHE A 183 -14.80 10.88 -9.82
C PHE A 183 -14.59 11.53 -8.45
N GLN A 184 -14.22 12.82 -8.43
CA GLN A 184 -14.05 13.59 -7.20
C GLN A 184 -15.29 13.51 -6.28
N ARG A 185 -16.50 13.67 -6.84
CA ARG A 185 -17.75 13.57 -6.08
C ARG A 185 -18.00 12.16 -5.57
N SER A 186 -17.87 11.14 -6.43
CA SER A 186 -18.11 9.75 -6.04
C SER A 186 -17.15 9.30 -4.93
N PHE A 187 -15.86 9.64 -5.05
CA PHE A 187 -14.84 9.30 -4.08
C PHE A 187 -15.10 9.96 -2.71
N ARG A 188 -15.31 11.29 -2.68
CA ARG A 188 -15.64 12.01 -1.43
C ARG A 188 -16.97 11.56 -0.82
N MET A 189 -17.96 11.22 -1.64
CA MET A 189 -19.24 10.67 -1.17
C MET A 189 -19.07 9.30 -0.50
N ALA A 190 -18.19 8.44 -1.03
CA ALA A 190 -17.88 7.15 -0.42
C ALA A 190 -17.26 7.33 0.98
N LEU A 191 -16.31 8.26 1.12
CA LEU A 191 -15.72 8.62 2.43
C LEU A 191 -16.75 9.22 3.39
N HIS A 192 -17.57 10.15 2.91
CA HIS A 192 -18.63 10.76 3.71
C HIS A 192 -19.65 9.72 4.21
N ASN A 193 -20.12 8.82 3.35
CA ASN A 193 -21.01 7.71 3.73
C ASN A 193 -20.31 6.71 4.67
N ALA A 194 -18.98 6.66 4.63
CA ALA A 194 -18.16 5.94 5.59
C ALA A 194 -18.07 6.62 6.96
N GLY A 195 -18.54 7.87 7.09
CA GLY A 195 -18.35 8.68 8.29
C GLY A 195 -16.88 9.03 8.53
N LEU A 196 -16.11 9.14 7.45
CA LEU A 196 -14.70 9.52 7.48
C LEU A 196 -14.55 10.99 7.06
N ASP A 197 -13.79 11.73 7.86
CA ASP A 197 -13.24 13.02 7.47
C ASP A 197 -12.00 12.81 6.61
N TRP A 198 -11.61 13.81 5.83
CA TRP A 198 -10.41 13.71 4.99
C TRP A 198 -9.58 14.99 4.96
N MET A 199 -8.28 14.80 4.73
CA MET A 199 -7.33 15.86 4.41
C MET A 199 -6.62 15.55 3.11
N GLU A 200 -6.48 16.57 2.27
CA GLU A 200 -5.83 16.45 0.97
C GLU A 200 -4.33 16.71 1.11
N ILE A 201 -3.53 15.88 0.45
CA ILE A 201 -2.09 16.08 0.30
C ILE A 201 -1.76 16.37 -1.18
N PRO A 202 -0.66 17.07 -1.48
CA PRO A 202 -0.23 17.31 -2.85
C PRO A 202 -0.17 16.03 -3.68
N TYR A 203 -0.57 16.14 -4.95
CA TYR A 203 -0.63 15.04 -5.89
C TYR A 203 -0.38 15.56 -7.31
N ASN A 204 0.63 15.01 -8.01
CA ASN A 204 1.04 15.56 -9.31
C ASN A 204 1.63 14.55 -10.32
N PRO A 205 0.95 13.43 -10.64
CA PRO A 205 1.46 12.48 -11.65
C PRO A 205 1.26 12.92 -13.10
N TYR A 206 0.61 14.05 -13.34
CA TYR A 206 0.11 14.48 -14.65
C TYR A 206 1.18 14.78 -15.70
N CYS A 207 2.43 14.99 -15.28
CA CYS A 207 3.56 15.27 -16.17
C CYS A 207 4.46 14.05 -16.39
N ASN A 208 4.04 12.87 -15.94
CA ASN A 208 4.85 11.67 -16.07
C ASN A 208 4.95 11.19 -17.52
N ALA A 209 6.13 10.67 -17.89
CA ALA A 209 6.41 10.26 -19.26
C ALA A 209 5.55 9.06 -19.73
N LYS A 210 5.13 8.19 -18.80
CA LYS A 210 4.23 7.07 -19.08
C LYS A 210 3.09 7.04 -18.07
N PRO A 211 1.88 6.60 -18.48
CA PRO A 211 0.74 6.49 -17.57
C PRO A 211 0.97 5.60 -16.35
N ILE A 212 1.88 4.62 -16.44
CA ILE A 212 2.18 3.71 -15.33
C ILE A 212 3.10 4.35 -14.28
N HIS A 213 3.78 5.45 -14.57
CA HIS A 213 4.71 6.03 -13.61
C HIS A 213 3.95 6.65 -12.42
N ALA A 214 4.44 6.39 -11.20
CA ALA A 214 3.85 6.84 -9.94
C ALA A 214 4.55 8.06 -9.32
N ASN A 215 5.35 8.82 -10.09
CA ASN A 215 5.97 10.04 -9.56
C ASN A 215 4.87 11.04 -9.19
N GLY A 216 5.03 11.73 -8.06
CA GLY A 216 4.03 12.65 -7.53
C GLY A 216 2.86 11.98 -6.76
N VAL A 217 2.93 10.66 -6.51
CA VAL A 217 1.97 9.92 -5.67
C VAL A 217 2.52 9.79 -4.24
N TYR A 218 2.52 10.89 -3.50
CA TYR A 218 3.17 10.99 -2.19
C TYR A 218 2.51 10.16 -1.09
N ILE A 219 1.23 9.81 -1.25
CA ILE A 219 0.47 9.03 -0.26
C ILE A 219 1.00 7.58 -0.11
N ASN A 220 1.78 7.10 -1.08
CA ASN A 220 2.37 5.78 -1.08
C ASN A 220 3.69 5.73 -0.26
N TYR A 221 3.67 6.36 0.91
CA TYR A 221 4.79 6.44 1.86
C TYR A 221 4.89 5.19 2.75
N LEU A 222 6.07 4.96 3.33
CA LEU A 222 6.28 3.94 4.35
C LEU A 222 6.06 4.56 5.74
N GLN A 223 5.27 3.90 6.59
CA GLN A 223 5.08 4.28 7.99
C GLN A 223 5.36 3.09 8.89
N MET A 224 6.14 3.30 9.94
CA MET A 224 6.48 2.31 10.95
C MET A 224 6.80 3.00 12.28
N LYS A 225 6.13 2.62 13.37
CA LYS A 225 6.24 3.34 14.65
C LYS A 225 6.08 4.85 14.46
N GLU A 226 6.98 5.61 15.05
CA GLU A 226 7.11 7.05 14.98
C GLU A 226 7.99 7.48 13.78
N VAL A 227 8.02 6.72 12.68
CA VAL A 227 8.78 7.07 11.46
C VAL A 227 7.85 7.06 10.25
N ILE A 228 7.93 8.13 9.46
CA ILE A 228 7.31 8.21 8.13
C ILE A 228 8.43 8.52 7.14
N ILE A 229 8.62 7.63 6.16
CA ILE A 229 9.54 7.84 5.04
C ILE A 229 8.71 8.21 3.83
N LEU A 230 8.83 9.47 3.41
CA LEU A 230 8.14 10.03 2.25
C LEU A 230 8.96 9.79 0.97
N PRO A 231 8.31 9.42 -0.15
CA PRO A 231 8.97 9.47 -1.43
C PRO A 231 9.12 10.92 -1.89
N VAL A 232 10.27 11.26 -2.49
CA VAL A 232 10.51 12.54 -3.17
C VAL A 232 10.95 12.31 -4.61
N PHE A 233 10.71 13.29 -5.48
CA PHE A 233 10.82 13.11 -6.93
C PHE A 233 11.61 14.24 -7.63
N GLY A 234 12.14 15.21 -6.88
CA GLY A 234 12.70 16.44 -7.45
C GLY A 234 11.63 17.39 -7.98
N MET A 235 10.41 17.27 -7.46
CA MET A 235 9.25 18.08 -7.85
C MET A 235 9.08 19.26 -6.89
N LYS A 236 8.45 20.34 -7.37
CA LYS A 236 8.18 21.53 -6.53
C LYS A 236 7.25 21.22 -5.33
N GLU A 237 6.44 20.17 -5.45
CA GLU A 237 5.54 19.72 -4.39
C GLU A 237 6.26 19.00 -3.24
N ASP A 238 7.50 18.51 -3.43
CA ASP A 238 8.24 17.72 -2.43
C ASP A 238 8.34 18.47 -1.09
N GLU A 239 8.78 19.74 -1.11
CA GLU A 239 8.89 20.55 0.11
C GLU A 239 7.55 20.80 0.79
N GLN A 240 6.48 20.95 0.02
CA GLN A 240 5.14 21.17 0.57
C GLN A 240 4.65 19.92 1.30
N VAL A 241 4.86 18.74 0.70
CA VAL A 241 4.47 17.45 1.28
C VAL A 241 5.21 17.23 2.59
N VAL A 242 6.55 17.42 2.61
CA VAL A 242 7.35 17.25 3.83
C VAL A 242 6.82 18.14 4.96
N ARG A 243 6.65 19.45 4.71
CA ARG A 243 6.13 20.40 5.73
C ARG A 243 4.73 20.01 6.21
N GLN A 244 3.88 19.53 5.32
CA GLN A 244 2.53 19.10 5.69
C GLN A 244 2.59 17.87 6.61
N PHE A 245 3.41 16.87 6.30
CA PHE A 245 3.57 15.68 7.15
C PHE A 245 4.21 15.99 8.50
N GLU A 246 5.17 16.92 8.56
CA GLU A 246 5.73 17.41 9.83
C GLU A 246 4.65 18.04 10.73
N GLN A 247 3.68 18.74 10.14
CA GLN A 247 2.54 19.33 10.87
C GLN A 247 1.49 18.30 11.27
N LEU A 248 1.21 17.33 10.39
CA LEU A 248 0.21 16.28 10.60
C LEU A 248 0.67 15.22 11.61
N SER A 249 1.97 14.98 11.71
CA SER A 249 2.56 13.93 12.55
C SER A 249 3.76 14.46 13.33
N PRO A 250 3.58 15.43 14.24
CA PRO A 250 4.68 16.11 14.94
C PRO A 250 5.48 15.20 15.87
N ALA A 251 4.91 14.05 16.25
CA ALA A 251 5.60 13.02 17.03
C ALA A 251 6.41 12.04 16.18
N SER A 252 6.24 12.07 14.84
CA SER A 252 6.95 11.19 13.93
C SER A 252 8.22 11.85 13.38
N ASN A 253 9.28 11.07 13.26
CA ASN A 253 10.46 11.39 12.48
C ASN A 253 10.10 11.29 10.98
N ILE A 254 10.09 12.43 10.29
CA ILE A 254 9.84 12.50 8.86
C ILE A 254 11.18 12.43 8.12
N ALA A 255 11.35 11.37 7.33
CA ALA A 255 12.49 11.21 6.43
C ALA A 255 12.03 11.15 4.97
N THR A 256 12.96 11.34 4.05
CA THR A 256 12.69 11.30 2.61
C THR A 256 13.64 10.37 1.88
N VAL A 257 13.18 9.82 0.75
CA VAL A 257 14.03 9.03 -0.15
C VAL A 257 13.64 9.30 -1.60
N ASP A 258 14.63 9.56 -2.45
CA ASP A 258 14.40 9.65 -3.90
C ASP A 258 13.81 8.31 -4.38
N SER A 259 12.62 8.39 -4.95
CA SER A 259 11.86 7.20 -5.36
C SER A 259 11.59 7.17 -6.86
N ASN A 260 12.31 7.95 -7.67
CA ASN A 260 12.08 8.06 -9.12
C ASN A 260 12.20 6.71 -9.84
N ASP A 261 13.18 5.88 -9.48
CA ASP A 261 13.44 4.59 -10.12
C ASP A 261 12.31 3.60 -9.92
N ILE A 262 11.79 3.52 -8.70
CA ILE A 262 10.66 2.63 -8.35
C ILE A 262 9.35 3.20 -8.88
N ALA A 263 9.16 4.52 -8.77
CA ALA A 263 8.00 5.20 -9.34
C ALA A 263 7.86 4.97 -10.84
N ALA A 264 8.96 4.85 -11.59
CA ALA A 264 8.93 4.52 -13.01
C ALA A 264 8.33 3.12 -13.32
N GLN A 265 8.23 2.24 -12.32
CA GLN A 265 7.62 0.92 -12.42
C GLN A 265 6.16 0.86 -11.95
N GLY A 266 5.63 1.97 -11.42
CA GLY A 266 4.22 2.14 -11.08
C GLY A 266 3.80 1.85 -9.65
N GLY A 267 4.76 1.75 -8.74
CA GLY A 267 4.52 1.80 -7.30
C GLY A 267 5.56 2.67 -6.62
N VAL A 268 5.46 2.86 -5.30
CA VAL A 268 6.44 3.63 -4.53
C VAL A 268 6.86 2.87 -3.27
N LEU A 269 6.93 3.50 -2.10
CA LEU A 269 7.48 2.88 -0.90
C LEU A 269 6.50 1.90 -0.25
N ASN A 270 5.21 2.22 -0.20
CA ASN A 270 4.24 1.30 0.41
C ASN A 270 4.11 0.00 -0.39
N CYS A 271 4.21 0.05 -1.72
CA CYS A 271 4.08 -1.13 -2.59
C CYS A 271 5.25 -2.12 -2.43
N ILE A 272 6.48 -1.64 -2.20
CA ILE A 272 7.65 -2.52 -2.09
C ILE A 272 7.89 -3.05 -0.68
N THR A 273 7.14 -2.57 0.31
CA THR A 273 7.37 -2.84 1.73
C THR A 273 6.34 -3.81 2.30
N TRP A 274 6.81 -4.74 3.13
CA TRP A 274 5.95 -5.55 3.97
C TRP A 274 6.37 -5.43 5.44
N ASN A 275 5.71 -4.52 6.14
CA ASN A 275 5.98 -4.22 7.55
C ASN A 275 5.07 -5.04 8.48
N ILE A 276 5.66 -5.59 9.54
CA ILE A 276 4.99 -6.39 10.57
C ILE A 276 5.41 -5.98 11.97
N LYS A 277 4.61 -6.35 12.96
CA LYS A 277 4.95 -6.32 14.38
C LYS A 277 5.49 -7.69 14.79
N LYS A 278 6.80 -7.79 14.99
CA LYS A 278 7.45 -8.89 15.70
C LYS A 278 7.28 -8.72 17.22
N SER A 279 7.15 -9.85 17.93
CA SER A 279 7.11 -9.88 19.39
C SER A 279 8.50 -9.68 19.99
#